data_AF-A0A821GJP7-F1
#
_entry.id   AF-A0A821GJP7-F1
#
_cell.length_a   1.000
_cell.length_b   1.000
_cell.length_c   1.000
_cell.angle_alpha   90.00
_cell.angle_beta   90.00
_cell.angle_gamma   90.00
#
_symmetry.space_group_name_H-M   'P 1'
#
loop_
_entity.id
_entity.type
_entity.pdbx_description
1 polymer ?
#
loop_
_entity_poly.entity_id
_entity_poly.type
_entity_poly.pdbx_seq_one_letter_code
_entity_poly.pdbx_strand_id
1 'polypeptide(L)'
;LFSTLSSNEIQDIFDIVEQANTKYFNKDMMSEFYSLKAVAYSKLNHNDEAQKLFSCATQLSDANLTRTWINWGDFLLKQSSIINDDESIIICYLNACKDLTEIKARSILSKIFYLLSHDNENNNNNKLSICIERYLS
;
A
#
# COMPACT_ATOMS: atom_id res chain seq x y z
N LEU A 1 -7.93 -10.90 3.79
CA LEU A 1 -8.83 -11.59 2.84
C LEU A 1 -8.05 -12.44 1.82
N PHE A 2 -7.04 -11.90 1.13
CA PHE A 2 -6.32 -12.62 0.06
C PHE A 2 -5.13 -13.52 0.49
N SER A 3 -5.02 -13.94 1.75
CA SER A 3 -3.88 -14.75 2.22
C SER A 3 -4.16 -16.25 2.25
N THR A 4 -5.42 -16.66 2.09
CA THR A 4 -5.88 -18.07 2.20
C THR A 4 -6.55 -18.59 0.93
N LEU A 5 -6.62 -17.79 -0.13
CA LEU A 5 -7.28 -18.14 -1.39
C LEU A 5 -6.31 -18.87 -2.34
N SER A 6 -6.81 -19.88 -3.04
CA SER A 6 -6.10 -20.57 -4.12
C SER A 6 -5.92 -19.66 -5.33
N SER A 7 -4.94 -19.97 -6.19
CA SER A 7 -4.68 -19.19 -7.41
C SER A 7 -5.90 -19.08 -8.33
N ASN A 8 -6.71 -20.14 -8.41
CA ASN A 8 -7.94 -20.15 -9.21
C ASN A 8 -8.99 -19.19 -8.64
N GLU A 9 -9.20 -19.20 -7.32
CA GLU A 9 -10.14 -18.26 -6.68
C GLU A 9 -9.68 -16.81 -6.82
N ILE A 10 -8.37 -16.56 -6.81
CA ILE A 10 -7.82 -15.22 -7.05
C ILE A 10 -8.11 -14.77 -8.49
N GLN A 11 -7.99 -15.67 -9.47
CA GLN A 11 -8.32 -15.37 -10.86
C GLN A 11 -9.83 -15.11 -11.05
N ASP A 12 -10.69 -15.91 -10.42
CA ASP A 12 -12.14 -15.71 -10.49
C ASP A 12 -12.54 -14.36 -9.89
N ILE A 13 -11.98 -13.99 -8.73
CA ILE A 13 -12.22 -12.69 -8.11
C ILE A 13 -11.68 -11.56 -9.01
N PHE A 14 -10.53 -11.75 -9.63
CA PHE A 14 -9.94 -10.79 -10.54
C PHE A 14 -10.87 -10.50 -11.73
N ASP A 15 -11.42 -11.54 -12.37
CA ASP A 15 -12.31 -11.39 -13.51
C ASP A 15 -13.60 -10.64 -13.13
N ILE A 16 -14.14 -10.90 -11.94
CA ILE A 16 -15.30 -10.18 -11.40
C ILE A 16 -14.97 -8.70 -11.17
N VAL A 17 -13.79 -8.40 -10.61
CA VAL A 17 -13.34 -7.03 -10.37
C VAL A 17 -13.16 -6.28 -11.70
N GLU A 18 -12.57 -6.89 -12.73
CA GLU A 18 -12.40 -6.25 -14.04
C GLU A 18 -13.72 -5.92 -14.73
N GLN A 19 -14.76 -6.72 -14.52
CA GLN A 19 -16.08 -6.53 -15.13
C GLN A 19 -16.99 -5.57 -14.34
N ALA A 20 -16.53 -5.05 -13.20
CA ALA A 20 -17.33 -4.17 -12.36
C ALA A 20 -17.71 -2.88 -13.11
N ASN A 21 -19.01 -2.55 -13.08
CA ASN A 21 -19.50 -1.32 -13.68
C ASN A 21 -19.18 -0.12 -12.78
N THR A 22 -18.17 0.66 -13.16
CA THR A 22 -17.69 1.83 -12.42
C THR A 22 -18.45 3.13 -12.73
N LYS A 23 -19.49 3.10 -13.57
CA LYS A 23 -20.22 4.30 -14.02
C LYS A 23 -20.77 5.17 -12.87
N TYR A 24 -21.10 4.56 -11.74
CA TYR A 24 -21.70 5.25 -10.60
C TYR A 24 -20.71 5.51 -9.47
N PHE A 25 -19.43 5.19 -9.66
CA PHE A 25 -18.42 5.37 -8.62
C PHE A 25 -18.02 6.84 -8.58
N ASN A 26 -18.05 7.41 -7.37
CA ASN A 26 -17.43 8.70 -7.13
C ASN A 26 -15.89 8.54 -7.04
N LYS A 27 -15.16 9.65 -6.87
CA LYS A 27 -13.69 9.65 -6.83
C LYS A 27 -13.11 8.75 -5.74
N ASP A 28 -13.70 8.75 -4.55
CA ASP A 28 -13.26 7.92 -3.41
C ASP A 28 -13.46 6.43 -3.71
N MET A 29 -14.64 6.07 -4.22
CA MET A 29 -14.96 4.70 -4.65
C MET A 29 -14.03 4.25 -5.78
N MET A 30 -13.71 5.14 -6.73
CA MET A 30 -12.75 4.85 -7.80
C MET A 30 -11.34 4.63 -7.25
N SER A 31 -10.88 5.45 -6.31
CA SER A 31 -9.58 5.28 -5.66
C SER A 31 -9.49 3.92 -4.96
N GLU A 32 -10.47 3.59 -4.13
CA GLU A 32 -10.49 2.31 -3.41
C GLU A 32 -10.58 1.13 -4.39
N PHE A 33 -11.39 1.24 -5.44
CA PHE A 33 -11.50 0.23 -6.48
C PHE A 33 -10.17 -0.03 -7.20
N TYR A 34 -9.44 1.03 -7.58
CA TYR A 34 -8.11 0.88 -8.18
C TYR A 34 -7.10 0.26 -7.21
N SER A 35 -7.18 0.60 -5.92
CA SER A 35 -6.36 -0.05 -4.89
C SER A 35 -6.65 -1.54 -4.78
N LEU A 36 -7.92 -1.96 -4.83
CA LEU A 36 -8.30 -3.37 -4.80
C LEU A 36 -7.83 -4.12 -6.06
N LYS A 37 -7.95 -3.48 -7.23
CA LYS A 37 -7.36 -4.01 -8.48
C LYS A 37 -5.87 -4.23 -8.32
N ALA A 38 -5.14 -3.23 -7.82
CA ALA A 38 -3.69 -3.33 -7.62
C ALA A 38 -3.31 -4.50 -6.69
N VAL A 39 -4.07 -4.70 -5.60
CA VAL A 39 -3.87 -5.86 -4.72
C VAL A 39 -4.09 -7.17 -5.48
N ALA A 40 -5.13 -7.28 -6.31
CA ALA A 40 -5.39 -8.48 -7.11
C ALA A 40 -4.26 -8.77 -8.12
N TYR A 41 -3.83 -7.76 -8.89
CA TYR A 41 -2.67 -7.86 -9.79
C TYR A 41 -1.40 -8.32 -9.04
N SER A 42 -1.14 -7.78 -7.85
CA SER A 42 0.02 -8.19 -7.04
C SER A 42 -0.04 -9.65 -6.59
N LYS A 43 -1.24 -10.21 -6.41
CA LYS A 43 -1.44 -11.61 -6.02
C LYS A 43 -1.25 -12.57 -7.18
N LEU A 44 -1.46 -12.10 -8.41
CA LEU A 44 -1.15 -12.79 -9.66
C LEU A 44 0.31 -12.58 -10.13
N ASN A 45 1.16 -11.96 -9.29
CA ASN A 45 2.55 -11.60 -9.59
C ASN A 45 2.73 -10.58 -10.73
N HIS A 46 1.68 -9.84 -11.08
CA HIS A 46 1.73 -8.73 -12.03
C HIS A 46 2.09 -7.43 -11.28
N ASN A 47 3.33 -7.34 -10.80
CA ASN A 47 3.76 -6.28 -9.88
C ASN A 47 3.85 -4.89 -10.55
N ASP A 48 4.22 -4.83 -11.83
CA ASP A 48 4.33 -3.56 -12.57
C ASP A 48 2.95 -2.92 -12.77
N GLU A 49 1.94 -3.72 -13.13
CA GLU A 49 0.54 -3.29 -13.21
C GLU A 49 0.02 -2.85 -11.85
N ALA A 50 0.31 -3.62 -10.80
CA ALA A 50 -0.08 -3.28 -9.44
C ALA A 50 0.49 -1.90 -9.02
N GLN A 51 1.77 -1.65 -9.28
CA GLN A 51 2.41 -0.38 -8.94
C GLN A 51 1.79 0.81 -9.68
N LYS A 52 1.48 0.66 -10.97
CA LYS A 52 0.79 1.70 -11.76
C LYS A 52 -0.60 2.00 -11.18
N LEU A 53 -1.35 0.96 -10.85
CA LEU A 53 -2.71 1.09 -10.30
C LEU A 53 -2.71 1.74 -8.91
N PHE A 54 -1.75 1.42 -8.04
CA PHE A 54 -1.61 2.11 -6.75
C PHE A 54 -1.32 3.61 -6.92
N SER A 55 -0.41 3.98 -7.82
CA SER A 55 -0.13 5.38 -8.13
C SER A 55 -1.38 6.11 -8.64
N CYS A 56 -2.12 5.51 -9.58
CA CYS A 56 -3.40 6.04 -10.04
C CYS A 56 -4.41 6.18 -8.89
N ALA A 57 -4.56 5.16 -8.04
CA ALA A 57 -5.50 5.17 -6.91
C ALA A 57 -5.27 6.38 -6.00
N THR A 58 -4.01 6.69 -5.67
CA THR A 58 -3.67 7.82 -4.80
C THR A 58 -3.89 9.20 -5.41
N GLN A 59 -4.00 9.30 -6.74
CA GLN A 59 -4.24 10.56 -7.45
C GLN A 59 -5.73 10.82 -7.71
N LEU A 60 -6.59 9.80 -7.57
CA LEU A 60 -8.01 9.89 -7.90
C LEU A 60 -8.84 10.66 -6.86
N SER A 61 -8.43 10.61 -5.59
CA SER A 61 -9.08 11.34 -4.50
C SER A 61 -8.05 11.78 -3.48
N ASP A 62 -8.33 12.90 -2.80
CA ASP A 62 -7.56 13.39 -1.65
C ASP A 62 -8.21 12.97 -0.30
N ALA A 63 -9.39 12.35 -0.35
CA ALA A 63 -10.16 11.94 0.83
C ALA A 63 -10.20 10.41 0.97
N ASN A 64 -10.29 9.93 2.22
CA ASN A 64 -10.50 8.51 2.55
C ASN A 64 -9.44 7.53 1.99
N LEU A 65 -8.21 7.99 1.77
CA LEU A 65 -7.13 7.19 1.19
C LEU A 65 -6.49 6.17 2.15
N THR A 66 -6.92 6.11 3.41
CA THR A 66 -6.30 5.28 4.46
C THR A 66 -6.10 3.83 4.01
N ARG A 67 -7.13 3.23 3.41
CA ARG A 67 -7.07 1.84 2.94
C ARG A 67 -6.09 1.69 1.77
N THR A 68 -6.12 2.65 0.83
CA THR A 68 -5.24 2.68 -0.35
C THR A 68 -3.77 2.73 0.06
N TRP A 69 -3.44 3.60 1.01
CA TRP A 69 -2.08 3.73 1.55
C TRP A 69 -1.60 2.48 2.28
N ILE A 70 -2.46 1.86 3.11
CA ILE A 70 -2.12 0.59 3.77
C ILE A 70 -1.85 -0.51 2.74
N ASN A 71 -2.71 -0.65 1.74
CA ASN A 71 -2.57 -1.68 0.71
C ASN A 71 -1.28 -1.48 -0.11
N TRP A 72 -0.93 -0.23 -0.45
CA TRP A 72 0.29 0.07 -1.17
C TRP A 72 1.54 -0.19 -0.31
N GLY A 73 1.54 0.25 0.94
CA GLY A 73 2.62 -0.04 1.89
C GLY A 73 2.82 -1.54 2.11
N ASP A 74 1.74 -2.31 2.24
CA ASP A 74 1.78 -3.77 2.38
C ASP A 74 2.33 -4.45 1.11
N PHE A 75 1.97 -3.94 -0.08
CA PHE A 75 2.53 -4.40 -1.35
C PHE A 75 4.04 -4.16 -1.43
N LEU A 76 4.49 -2.93 -1.16
CA LEU A 76 5.91 -2.56 -1.22
C LEU A 76 6.71 -3.33 -0.16
N LEU A 77 6.19 -3.48 1.06
CA LEU A 77 6.85 -4.24 2.13
C LEU A 77 7.02 -5.71 1.75
N LYS A 78 6.05 -6.32 1.06
CA LYS A 78 6.18 -7.68 0.55
C LYS A 78 7.26 -7.79 -0.55
N GLN A 79 7.46 -6.72 -1.32
CA GLN A 79 8.43 -6.65 -2.41
C GLN A 79 9.76 -5.99 -2.00
N SER A 80 10.01 -5.74 -0.70
CA SER A 80 11.16 -4.96 -0.23
C SER A 80 12.50 -5.56 -0.66
N SER A 81 12.58 -6.89 -0.74
CA SER A 81 13.78 -7.60 -1.22
C SER A 81 14.12 -7.36 -2.70
N ILE A 82 13.16 -6.85 -3.49
CA ILE A 82 13.29 -6.63 -4.93
C ILE A 82 13.33 -5.13 -5.24
N ILE A 83 12.40 -4.35 -4.67
CA ILE A 83 12.19 -2.94 -5.00
C ILE A 83 13.14 -2.04 -4.18
N ASN A 84 13.60 -2.47 -3.01
CA ASN A 84 14.51 -1.73 -2.12
C ASN A 84 14.14 -0.24 -1.94
N ASP A 85 12.86 0.02 -1.67
CA ASP A 85 12.28 1.37 -1.55
C ASP A 85 11.56 1.54 -0.20
N ASP A 86 12.34 1.43 0.87
CA ASP A 86 11.83 1.49 2.25
C ASP A 86 11.29 2.88 2.64
N GLU A 87 11.76 3.95 1.99
CA GLU A 87 11.22 5.30 2.19
C GLU A 87 9.76 5.38 1.73
N SER A 88 9.45 4.86 0.54
CA SER A 88 8.07 4.83 0.04
C SER A 88 7.15 3.99 0.93
N ILE A 89 7.65 2.90 1.52
CA ILE A 89 6.87 2.09 2.47
C ILE A 89 6.50 2.93 3.70
N ILE A 90 7.47 3.63 4.28
CA ILE A 90 7.24 4.51 5.44
C ILE A 90 6.26 5.63 5.10
N ILE A 91 6.45 6.31 3.96
CA ILE A 91 5.56 7.38 3.51
C ILE A 91 4.12 6.88 3.35
N CYS A 92 3.92 5.69 2.78
CA CYS A 92 2.59 5.08 2.68
C CYS A 92 1.97 4.87 4.06
N TYR A 93 2.70 4.25 4.99
CA TYR A 93 2.18 4.00 6.33
C TYR A 93 1.93 5.28 7.14
N LEU A 94 2.78 6.31 7.00
CA LEU A 94 2.55 7.60 7.64
C LEU A 94 1.29 8.30 7.09
N ASN A 95 1.09 8.29 5.78
CA ASN A 95 -0.14 8.83 5.17
C ASN A 95 -1.39 8.09 5.65
N ALA A 96 -1.32 6.76 5.80
CA ALA A 96 -2.43 5.99 6.37
C ALA A 96 -2.74 6.40 7.81
N CYS A 97 -1.71 6.61 8.65
CA CYS A 97 -1.89 6.92 10.07
C CYS A 97 -2.62 8.24 10.34
N LYS A 98 -2.67 9.19 9.38
CA LYS A 98 -3.35 10.49 9.54
C LYS A 98 -4.82 10.36 9.93
N ASP A 99 -5.51 9.38 9.34
CA ASP A 99 -6.96 9.22 9.48
C ASP A 99 -7.35 7.96 10.29
N LEU A 100 -6.36 7.24 10.85
CA LEU A 100 -6.61 6.04 11.64
C LEU A 100 -6.93 6.37 13.09
N THR A 101 -7.87 5.62 13.67
CA THR A 101 -8.03 5.54 15.14
C THR A 101 -6.73 5.08 15.79
N GLU A 102 -6.43 5.55 17.01
CA GLU A 102 -5.19 5.19 17.73
C GLU A 102 -4.87 3.68 17.72
N ILE A 103 -5.87 2.84 17.98
CA ILE A 103 -5.68 1.38 18.04
C ILE A 103 -5.18 0.82 16.70
N LYS A 104 -5.80 1.25 15.59
CA LYS A 104 -5.38 0.82 14.25
C LYS A 104 -4.04 1.44 13.84
N ALA A 105 -3.80 2.70 14.20
CA ALA A 105 -2.54 3.39 13.94
C ALA A 105 -1.36 2.67 14.62
N ARG A 106 -1.51 2.18 15.87
CA ARG A 106 -0.46 1.41 16.57
C ARG A 106 0.00 0.17 15.79
N SER A 107 -0.92 -0.54 15.14
CA SER A 107 -0.58 -1.71 14.31
C SER A 107 0.17 -1.35 13.03
N ILE A 108 0.01 -0.13 12.51
CA ILE A 108 0.76 0.36 11.34
C ILE A 108 2.11 0.91 11.80
N LEU A 109 2.14 1.67 12.89
CA LEU A 109 3.36 2.17 13.52
C LEU A 109 4.31 1.04 13.91
N SER A 110 3.81 -0.12 14.34
CA SER A 110 4.67 -1.28 14.62
C SER A 110 5.42 -1.78 13.37
N LYS A 111 4.84 -1.65 12.18
CA LYS A 111 5.52 -1.97 10.91
C LYS A 111 6.61 -0.93 10.59
N ILE A 112 6.35 0.36 10.87
CA ILE A 112 7.36 1.42 10.73
C ILE A 112 8.53 1.17 11.69
N PHE A 113 8.26 0.85 12.96
CA PHE A 113 9.32 0.51 13.92
C PHE A 113 10.12 -0.71 13.50
N TYR A 114 9.47 -1.73 12.93
CA TYR A 114 10.16 -2.86 12.34
C TYR A 114 11.12 -2.43 11.24
N LEU A 115 10.71 -1.56 10.31
CA LEU A 115 11.62 -1.08 9.25
C LEU A 115 12.80 -0.29 9.82
N LEU A 116 12.53 0.62 10.76
CA LEU A 116 13.58 1.40 11.43
C LEU A 116 14.60 0.54 12.17
N SER A 117 14.18 -0.58 12.77
CA SER A 117 15.13 -1.46 13.46
C SER A 117 16.10 -2.18 12.52
N HIS A 118 15.76 -2.28 11.23
CA HIS A 118 16.58 -2.91 10.20
C HIS A 118 17.39 -1.90 9.36
N ASP A 119 17.20 -0.58 9.56
CA ASP A 119 17.92 0.49 8.83
C ASP A 119 19.45 0.46 9.08
N ASN A 120 19.88 -0.15 10.19
CA ASN A 120 21.27 -0.16 10.65
C ASN A 120 22.22 -1.17 9.97
N GLU A 121 21.73 -2.02 9.06
CA GLU A 121 22.59 -3.03 8.42
C GLU A 121 23.50 -2.46 7.31
N ASN A 122 23.27 -1.21 6.87
CA ASN A 122 24.08 -0.52 5.86
C ASN A 122 24.83 0.70 6.43
N ASN A 123 25.72 0.46 7.39
CA ASN A 123 26.93 1.21 7.80
C ASN A 123 27.02 2.76 7.74
N ASN A 124 25.93 3.54 7.59
CA ASN A 124 25.90 5.00 7.83
C ASN A 124 24.54 5.70 7.65
N ASN A 125 23.42 5.00 7.48
CA ASN A 125 22.23 5.64 6.96
C ASN A 125 21.09 5.63 7.97
N ASN A 126 20.97 6.70 8.78
CA ASN A 126 19.71 7.11 9.43
C ASN A 126 18.66 7.55 8.39
N LYS A 127 18.64 6.93 7.21
CA LYS A 127 17.92 7.39 6.03
C LYS A 127 16.43 7.36 6.30
N LEU A 128 15.93 6.30 6.92
CA LEU A 128 14.51 6.17 7.25
C LEU A 128 14.13 7.13 8.38
N SER A 129 15.01 7.37 9.36
CA SER A 129 14.79 8.40 10.39
C SER A 129 14.67 9.79 9.77
N ILE A 130 15.58 10.17 8.88
CA ILE A 130 15.56 11.45 8.16
C ILE A 130 14.30 11.56 7.28
N CYS A 131 13.87 10.47 6.65
CA CYS A 131 12.63 10.42 5.87
C CYS A 131 11.41 10.79 6.73
N ILE A 132 11.31 10.22 7.94
CA ILE A 132 10.23 10.54 8.87
C ILE A 132 10.31 12.01 9.33
N GLU A 133 11.50 12.50 9.68
CA GLU A 133 11.68 13.90 10.09
C GLU A 133 11.23 14.87 9.00
N ARG A 134 11.64 14.63 7.75
CA ARG A 134 11.23 15.42 6.58
C ARG A 134 9.73 15.35 6.28
N TYR A 135 9.08 14.24 6.62
CA TYR A 135 7.65 14.10 6.44
C TYR A 135 6.86 14.90 7.48
N LEU A 136 7.41 15.07 8.69
CA LEU A 136 6.78 15.78 9.80
C LEU A 136 7.02 17.29 9.80
N SER A 137 8.12 17.75 9.17
CA SER A 137 8.47 19.17 9.02
C SER A 137 7.57 19.88 8.03
#